data_AF-A0A6L7XG83-F1
#
_entry.id   AF-A0A6L7XG83-F1
#
_cell.length_a   1.000
_cell.length_b   1.000
_cell.length_c   1.000
_cell.angle_alpha   90.00
_cell.angle_beta   90.00
_cell.angle_gamma   90.00
#
_symmetry.space_group_name_H-M   'P 1'
#
loop_
_entity.id
_entity.type
_entity.pdbx_description
1 polymer ?
#
loop_
_entity_poly.entity_id
_entity_poly.type
_entity_poly.pdbx_seq_one_letter_code
_entity_poly.pdbx_strand_id
1 'polypeptide(L)'
;MDVSTHAIEPVDPLRLRAADEQSVEVLAECLFEALAIAAGMRFDQEANRFVLALERFTWEAAAGDDSRLQQVPCVLTIERVVRVAQTGLGPQARGRILSLSSFTCEAGTLLLVFDEGAAVRIDIEGIECRLEDTRPGRLPPVVPGHRRGLA
;
A
#
# COMPACT_ATOMS: atom_id res chain seq x y z
N MET A 1 0.60 15.71 -34.86
CA MET A 1 0.30 15.91 -33.43
C MET A 1 1.44 15.26 -32.70
N ASP A 2 2.40 16.07 -32.28
CA ASP A 2 3.63 15.64 -31.63
C ASP A 2 3.24 15.17 -30.23
N VAL A 3 3.17 13.85 -30.02
CA VAL A 3 3.07 13.28 -28.68
C VAL A 3 4.48 13.36 -28.12
N SER A 4 4.91 14.57 -27.76
CA SER A 4 6.19 14.78 -27.10
C SER A 4 6.16 13.93 -25.84
N THR A 5 6.94 12.85 -25.89
CA THR A 5 7.13 11.92 -24.79
C THR A 5 7.74 12.73 -23.66
N HIS A 6 6.90 13.23 -22.75
CA HIS A 6 7.38 13.81 -21.51
C HIS A 6 8.03 12.65 -20.77
N ALA A 7 9.36 12.65 -20.74
CA ALA A 7 10.10 11.66 -19.98
C ALA A 7 9.65 11.79 -18.53
N ILE A 8 9.20 10.68 -17.95
CA ILE A 8 8.84 10.61 -16.54
C ILE A 8 10.11 10.88 -15.76
N GLU A 9 10.14 11.95 -14.95
CA GLU A 9 11.28 12.19 -14.06
C GLU A 9 11.39 11.02 -13.07
N PRO A 10 12.57 10.38 -12.94
CA PRO A 10 12.71 9.24 -12.05
C PRO A 10 12.50 9.68 -10.59
N VAL A 11 11.64 8.94 -9.88
CA VAL A 11 11.44 9.09 -8.42
C VAL A 11 12.41 8.13 -7.72
N ASP A 12 13.11 8.64 -6.70
CA ASP A 12 13.96 7.81 -5.86
C ASP A 12 13.13 6.74 -5.13
N PRO A 13 13.55 5.46 -5.14
CA PRO A 13 12.77 4.38 -4.56
C PRO A 13 12.65 4.51 -3.04
N LEU A 14 11.41 4.46 -2.55
CA LEU A 14 11.09 4.58 -1.14
C LEU A 14 11.38 3.27 -0.39
N ARG A 15 12.04 3.41 0.77
CA ARG A 15 12.31 2.31 1.71
C ARG A 15 12.06 2.81 3.13
N LEU A 16 10.95 2.38 3.73
CA LEU A 16 10.54 2.80 5.06
C LEU A 16 10.44 1.60 6.00
N ARG A 17 10.64 1.88 7.29
CA ARG A 17 10.37 0.96 8.39
C ARG A 17 9.46 1.64 9.40
N ALA A 18 8.49 0.90 9.92
CA ALA A 18 7.69 1.32 11.06
C ALA A 18 7.91 0.39 12.25
N ALA A 19 8.06 1.00 13.42
CA ALA A 19 8.31 0.32 14.71
C ALA A 19 7.36 0.77 15.82
N ASP A 20 6.50 1.75 15.54
CA ASP A 20 5.49 2.33 16.42
C ASP A 20 4.26 2.78 15.60
N GLU A 21 3.20 3.22 16.28
CA GLU A 21 1.95 3.62 15.62
C GLU A 21 2.12 4.87 14.74
N GLN A 22 2.93 5.85 15.16
CA GLN A 22 3.18 7.06 14.36
C GLN A 22 3.91 6.75 13.05
N SER A 23 4.87 5.83 13.06
CA SER A 23 5.54 5.39 11.84
C SER A 23 4.63 4.54 10.94
N VAL A 24 3.63 3.85 11.49
CA VAL A 24 2.57 3.21 10.68
C VAL A 24 1.72 4.26 9.96
N GLU A 25 1.41 5.40 10.59
CA GLU A 25 0.68 6.49 9.93
C GLU A 25 1.41 7.00 8.69
N VAL A 26 2.74 7.15 8.75
CA VAL A 26 3.56 7.52 7.57
C VAL A 26 3.45 6.48 6.45
N LEU A 27 3.48 5.18 6.78
CA LEU A 27 3.25 4.13 5.79
C LEU A 27 1.84 4.21 5.19
N ALA A 28 0.83 4.51 6.01
CA ALA A 28 -0.56 4.63 5.58
C ALA A 28 -0.75 5.78 4.58
N GLU A 29 -0.10 6.92 4.80
CA GLU A 29 -0.10 8.03 3.84
C GLU A 29 0.57 7.63 2.51
N CYS A 30 1.72 6.96 2.58
CA CYS A 30 2.44 6.48 1.39
C CYS A 30 1.68 5.40 0.62
N LEU A 31 0.79 4.66 1.28
CA LEU A 31 -0.01 3.58 0.70
C LEU A 31 -1.47 3.97 0.44
N PHE A 32 -1.84 5.24 0.63
CA PHE A 32 -3.20 5.69 0.39
C PHE A 32 -3.59 5.48 -1.08
N GLU A 33 -4.73 4.81 -1.30
CA GLU A 33 -5.24 4.36 -2.59
C GLU A 33 -4.31 3.38 -3.34
N ALA A 34 -3.32 2.78 -2.67
CA ALA A 34 -2.45 1.80 -3.32
C ALA A 34 -3.25 0.58 -3.82
N LEU A 35 -2.94 0.14 -5.03
CA LEU A 35 -3.66 -0.93 -5.70
C LEU A 35 -3.06 -2.29 -5.35
N ALA A 36 -3.91 -3.26 -5.04
CA ALA A 36 -3.52 -4.64 -4.79
C ALA A 36 -4.47 -5.63 -5.46
N ILE A 37 -4.07 -6.89 -5.50
CA ILE A 37 -4.95 -8.02 -5.80
C ILE A 37 -4.84 -9.04 -4.66
N ALA A 38 -5.91 -9.78 -4.38
CA ALA A 38 -5.89 -10.77 -3.29
C ALA A 38 -4.80 -11.85 -3.50
N ALA A 39 -4.45 -12.17 -4.75
CA ALA A 39 -3.36 -13.11 -5.06
C ALA A 39 -1.96 -12.60 -4.69
N GLY A 40 -1.79 -11.29 -4.46
CA GLY A 40 -0.55 -10.66 -4.00
C GLY A 40 -0.35 -10.71 -2.49
N MET A 41 -1.26 -11.35 -1.75
CA MET A 41 -1.24 -11.45 -0.29
C MET A 41 -0.75 -12.82 0.15
N ARG A 42 0.21 -12.87 1.08
CA ARG A 42 0.72 -14.13 1.62
C ARG A 42 0.98 -14.01 3.12
N PHE A 43 0.40 -14.92 3.89
CA PHE A 43 0.78 -15.15 5.28
C PHE A 43 1.65 -16.40 5.36
N ASP A 44 2.86 -16.22 5.85
CA ASP A 44 3.83 -17.27 6.16
C ASP A 44 3.80 -17.53 7.67
N GLN A 45 3.09 -18.57 8.08
CA GLN A 45 2.90 -18.88 9.49
C GLN A 45 4.20 -19.37 10.15
N GLU A 46 5.06 -20.08 9.41
CA GLU A 46 6.35 -20.55 9.96
C GLU A 46 7.30 -19.37 10.20
N ALA A 47 7.28 -18.37 9.32
CA ALA A 47 8.08 -17.16 9.45
C ALA A 47 7.40 -16.05 10.28
N ASN A 48 6.17 -16.25 10.76
CA ASN A 48 5.34 -15.21 11.39
C ASN A 48 5.31 -13.89 10.59
N ARG A 49 5.09 -14.01 9.27
CA ARG A 49 5.26 -12.89 8.33
C ARG A 49 4.10 -12.77 7.37
N PHE A 50 3.55 -11.57 7.26
CA PHE A 50 2.62 -11.22 6.19
C PHE A 50 3.31 -10.36 5.13
N VAL A 51 3.07 -10.67 3.87
CA VAL A 51 3.60 -9.92 2.72
C VAL A 51 2.44 -9.56 1.81
N LEU A 52 2.43 -8.30 1.37
CA LEU A 52 1.47 -7.75 0.43
C LEU A 52 2.23 -7.01 -0.68
N ALA A 53 2.04 -7.46 -1.92
CA ALA A 53 2.48 -6.71 -3.10
C ALA A 53 1.41 -5.68 -3.48
N LEU A 54 1.83 -4.43 -3.71
CA LEU A 54 0.95 -3.34 -4.14
C LEU A 54 1.59 -2.55 -5.29
N GLU A 55 0.80 -1.67 -5.88
CA GLU A 55 1.26 -0.54 -6.65
C GLU A 55 0.77 0.75 -5.98
N ARG A 56 1.68 1.47 -5.32
CA ARG A 56 1.37 2.72 -4.63
C ARG A 56 1.47 3.91 -5.56
N PHE A 57 0.94 5.04 -5.12
CA PHE A 57 1.09 6.33 -5.78
C PHE A 57 2.14 7.18 -5.04
N THR A 58 2.99 7.89 -5.78
CA THR A 58 4.10 8.70 -5.22
C THR A 58 3.61 10.05 -4.70
N TRP A 59 2.62 10.05 -3.81
CA TRP A 59 2.01 11.26 -3.24
C TRP A 59 3.06 12.23 -2.66
N GLU A 60 4.07 11.67 -2.01
CA GLU A 60 5.18 12.39 -1.40
C GLU A 60 6.06 13.12 -2.43
N ALA A 61 6.22 12.54 -3.63
CA ALA A 61 7.02 13.12 -4.71
C ALA A 61 6.21 14.10 -5.57
N ALA A 62 4.90 13.85 -5.70
CA ALA A 62 3.98 14.70 -6.44
C ALA A 62 3.79 16.08 -5.78
N ALA A 63 3.93 16.16 -4.45
CA ALA A 63 3.83 17.40 -3.67
C ALA A 63 2.53 18.20 -3.97
N GLY A 64 1.42 17.49 -4.15
CA GLY A 64 0.10 18.06 -4.47
C GLY A 64 -0.15 18.37 -5.95
N ASP A 65 0.82 18.10 -6.83
CA ASP A 65 0.64 18.15 -8.28
C ASP A 65 0.34 16.76 -8.83
N ASP A 66 -0.95 16.48 -9.01
CA ASP A 66 -1.47 15.22 -9.55
C ASP A 66 -0.83 14.81 -10.90
N SER A 67 -0.34 15.77 -11.70
CA SER A 67 0.31 15.48 -13.00
C SER A 67 1.69 14.83 -12.85
N ARG A 68 2.30 14.95 -11.66
CA ARG A 68 3.61 14.37 -11.31
C ARG A 68 3.47 13.03 -10.58
N LEU A 69 2.25 12.60 -10.28
CA LEU A 69 1.99 11.35 -9.59
C LEU A 69 2.44 10.17 -10.44
N GLN A 70 3.23 9.28 -9.85
CA GLN A 70 3.63 8.02 -10.46
C GLN A 70 3.03 6.85 -9.70
N GLN A 71 2.81 5.76 -10.42
CA GLN A 71 2.44 4.47 -9.86
C GLN A 71 3.66 3.56 -9.83
N VAL A 72 4.03 3.10 -8.63
CA VAL A 72 5.28 2.35 -8.38
C VAL A 72 4.95 0.99 -7.76
N PRO A 73 5.48 -0.12 -8.30
CA PRO A 73 5.34 -1.44 -7.67
C PRO A 73 6.15 -1.52 -6.37
N CYS A 74 5.48 -1.87 -5.28
CA CYS A 74 6.07 -1.93 -3.94
C CYS A 74 5.63 -3.18 -3.17
N VAL A 75 6.31 -3.45 -2.06
CA VAL A 75 5.99 -4.56 -1.14
C VAL A 75 5.89 -4.03 0.28
N LEU A 76 4.78 -4.33 0.95
CA LEU A 76 4.62 -4.19 2.39
C LEU A 76 4.91 -5.54 3.05
N THR A 77 5.89 -5.58 3.94
CA THR A 77 6.19 -6.75 4.79
C THR A 77 5.87 -6.41 6.23
N ILE A 78 5.17 -7.30 6.93
CA ILE A 78 4.83 -7.19 8.35
C ILE A 78 5.39 -8.45 9.02
N GLU A 79 6.26 -8.25 10.00
CA GLU A 79 6.83 -9.34 10.81
C GLU A 79 6.04 -9.51 12.12
N ARG A 80 6.40 -10.55 12.90
CA ARG A 80 5.81 -10.83 14.22
C ARG A 80 4.29 -11.03 14.17
N VAL A 81 3.80 -11.57 13.06
CA VAL A 81 2.38 -11.82 12.82
C VAL A 81 1.94 -13.08 13.55
N VAL A 82 0.94 -12.94 14.41
CA VAL A 82 0.31 -14.03 15.16
C VAL A 82 -0.81 -14.67 14.35
N ARG A 83 -1.64 -13.84 13.71
CA ARG A 83 -2.85 -14.27 13.03
C ARG A 83 -3.23 -13.31 11.93
N VAL A 84 -3.76 -13.85 10.84
CA VAL A 84 -4.37 -13.07 9.76
C VAL A 84 -5.82 -13.51 9.58
N ALA A 85 -6.73 -12.54 9.50
CA ALA A 85 -8.12 -12.76 9.13
C ALA A 85 -8.48 -11.88 7.93
N GLN A 86 -9.17 -12.46 6.96
CA GLN A 86 -9.55 -11.80 5.72
C GLN A 86 -11.07 -11.75 5.58
N THR A 87 -11.59 -10.61 5.16
CA THR A 87 -13.01 -10.36 4.87
C THR A 87 -13.13 -9.89 3.43
N GLY A 88 -14.09 -10.39 2.65
CA GLY A 88 -14.31 -9.96 1.26
C GLY A 88 -13.27 -10.43 0.24
N LEU A 89 -12.25 -11.21 0.66
CA LEU A 89 -11.13 -11.65 -0.17
C LEU A 89 -11.21 -13.14 -0.60
N GLY A 90 -12.44 -13.64 -0.77
CA GLY A 90 -12.68 -15.03 -1.21
C GLY A 90 -12.29 -15.27 -2.68
N PRO A 91 -12.56 -16.47 -3.24
CA PRO A 91 -12.19 -16.83 -4.62
C PRO A 91 -12.67 -15.84 -5.69
N GLN A 92 -13.83 -15.22 -5.50
CA GLN A 92 -14.40 -14.22 -6.40
C GLN A 92 -13.61 -12.89 -6.44
N ALA A 93 -12.77 -12.63 -5.44
CA ALA A 93 -11.93 -11.43 -5.36
C ALA A 93 -10.53 -11.62 -5.95
N ARG A 94 -10.13 -12.84 -6.34
CA ARG A 94 -8.73 -13.15 -6.72
C ARG A 94 -8.18 -12.35 -7.90
N GLY A 95 -9.04 -12.00 -8.86
CA GLY A 95 -8.66 -11.22 -10.05
C GLY A 95 -9.07 -9.75 -9.97
N ARG A 96 -9.68 -9.32 -8.86
CA ARG A 96 -10.15 -7.95 -8.70
C ARG A 96 -9.01 -7.07 -8.21
N ILE A 97 -8.87 -5.90 -8.83
CA ILE A 97 -8.06 -4.81 -8.32
C ILE A 97 -8.80 -4.20 -7.14
N LEU A 98 -8.09 -4.01 -6.04
CA LEU A 98 -8.58 -3.47 -4.78
C LEU A 98 -7.76 -2.21 -4.46
N SER A 99 -8.43 -1.12 -4.10
CA SER A 99 -7.78 0.10 -3.60
C SER A 99 -7.67 0.09 -2.07
N LEU A 100 -6.48 0.33 -1.51
CA LEU A 100 -6.26 0.44 -0.06
C LEU A 100 -6.71 1.83 0.43
N SER A 101 -7.86 1.89 1.07
CA SER A 101 -8.46 3.15 1.55
C SER A 101 -8.02 3.53 2.98
N SER A 102 -7.63 2.54 3.78
CA SER A 102 -7.18 2.75 5.16
C SER A 102 -6.15 1.70 5.60
N PHE A 103 -5.14 2.15 6.34
CA PHE A 103 -4.18 1.31 7.04
C PHE A 103 -3.95 1.89 8.44
N THR A 104 -4.33 1.15 9.48
CA THR A 104 -4.25 1.61 10.86
C THR A 104 -3.62 0.56 11.77
N CYS A 105 -3.09 1.02 12.92
CA CYS A 105 -2.64 0.17 14.02
C CYS A 105 -3.39 0.58 15.29
N GLU A 106 -3.97 -0.39 16.00
CA GLU A 106 -4.58 -0.16 17.31
C GLU A 106 -4.45 -1.41 18.17
N ALA A 107 -3.96 -1.26 19.40
CA ALA A 107 -3.89 -2.33 20.40
C ALA A 107 -3.28 -3.65 19.89
N GLY A 108 -2.17 -3.57 19.12
CA GLY A 108 -1.48 -4.74 18.57
C GLY A 108 -2.18 -5.39 17.37
N THR A 109 -3.12 -4.69 16.75
CA THR A 109 -3.79 -5.13 15.51
C THR A 109 -3.51 -4.12 14.40
N LEU A 110 -3.00 -4.60 13.27
CA LEU A 110 -2.97 -3.85 12.02
C LEU A 110 -4.23 -4.16 11.21
N LEU A 111 -4.90 -3.13 10.71
CA LEU A 111 -6.08 -3.25 9.87
C LEU A 111 -5.85 -2.56 8.52
N LEU A 112 -5.91 -3.35 7.45
CA LEU A 112 -5.91 -2.87 6.07
C LEU A 112 -7.34 -2.96 5.53
N VAL A 113 -7.93 -1.83 5.17
CA VAL A 113 -9.28 -1.75 4.58
C VAL A 113 -9.16 -1.37 3.13
N PHE A 114 -9.77 -2.20 2.29
CA PHE A 114 -9.85 -2.00 0.86
C PHE A 114 -11.25 -1.50 0.48
N ASP A 115 -11.38 -1.05 -0.76
CA ASP A 115 -12.68 -0.78 -1.37
C ASP A 115 -13.64 -1.98 -1.28
N GLU A 116 -14.93 -1.68 -1.49
CA GLU A 116 -16.01 -2.67 -1.54
C GLU A 116 -16.12 -3.58 -0.29
N GLY A 117 -15.63 -3.11 0.86
CA GLY A 117 -15.75 -3.80 2.14
C GLY A 117 -14.77 -4.96 2.35
N ALA A 118 -13.74 -5.09 1.50
CA ALA A 118 -12.66 -6.05 1.72
C ALA A 118 -11.70 -5.56 2.81
N ALA A 119 -11.18 -6.47 3.64
CA ALA A 119 -10.27 -6.11 4.72
C ALA A 119 -9.32 -7.26 5.08
N VAL A 120 -8.14 -6.90 5.57
CA VAL A 120 -7.18 -7.80 6.21
C VAL A 120 -6.89 -7.28 7.61
N ARG A 121 -7.21 -8.10 8.61
CA ARG A 121 -6.88 -7.86 10.01
C ARG A 121 -5.70 -8.74 10.41
N ILE A 122 -4.66 -8.15 10.98
CA ILE A 122 -3.40 -8.81 11.30
C ILE A 122 -3.09 -8.57 12.77
N ASP A 123 -3.09 -9.63 13.57
CA ASP A 123 -2.65 -9.59 14.96
C ASP A 123 -1.11 -9.69 14.99
N ILE A 124 -0.46 -8.81 15.74
CA ILE A 124 1.00 -8.74 15.83
C ILE A 124 1.47 -8.74 17.29
N GLU A 125 2.64 -9.32 17.55
CA GLU A 125 3.29 -9.27 18.87
C GLU A 125 4.10 -7.97 19.07
N GLY A 126 4.23 -7.14 18.03
CA GLY A 126 4.95 -5.88 18.03
C GLY A 126 5.02 -5.31 16.62
N ILE A 127 5.08 -3.99 16.50
CA ILE A 127 5.09 -3.31 15.20
C ILE A 127 6.47 -3.48 14.57
N GLU A 128 6.51 -4.18 13.44
CA GLU A 128 7.68 -4.27 12.58
C GLU A 128 7.21 -4.38 11.11
N CYS A 129 7.01 -3.22 10.49
CA CYS A 129 6.56 -3.12 9.11
C CYS A 129 7.68 -2.57 8.23
N ARG A 130 7.74 -2.99 6.97
CA ARG A 130 8.66 -2.48 5.95
C ARG A 130 7.93 -2.24 4.65
N LEU A 131 8.14 -1.07 4.05
CA LEU A 131 7.62 -0.71 2.73
C LEU A 131 8.81 -0.45 1.80
N GLU A 132 8.85 -1.16 0.67
CA GLU A 132 9.96 -1.06 -0.29
C GLU A 132 9.44 -0.98 -1.73
N ASP A 133 9.84 0.06 -2.46
CA ASP A 133 9.67 0.15 -3.91
C ASP A 133 10.61 -0.83 -4.61
N THR A 134 10.08 -1.59 -5.56
CA THR A 134 10.80 -2.72 -6.17
C THR A 134 11.27 -2.45 -7.59
N ARG A 135 10.67 -1.48 -8.28
CA ARG A 135 10.92 -1.15 -9.69
C ARG A 135 10.63 0.34 -9.94
N PRO A 136 11.15 0.94 -11.03
CA PRO A 136 10.78 2.29 -11.42
C PRO A 136 9.27 2.46 -11.64
N GLY A 137 8.78 3.69 -11.44
CA GLY A 137 7.38 4.05 -11.64
C GLY A 137 6.97 4.26 -13.08
N ARG A 138 5.65 4.44 -13.27
CA ARG A 138 5.03 4.87 -14.53
C ARG A 138 3.99 5.95 -14.24
N LEU A 139 3.57 6.70 -15.26
CA LEU A 139 2.38 7.55 -15.14
C LEU A 139 1.15 6.64 -14.99
N PRO A 140 0.26 6.92 -14.02
CA PRO A 140 -0.95 6.14 -13.85
C PRO A 140 -1.93 6.44 -14.99
N PRO A 141 -2.69 5.43 -15.47
CA PRO A 141 -3.73 5.66 -16.48
C PRO A 141 -4.91 6.47 -15.92
N VAL A 142 -5.11 6.44 -14.61
CA VAL A 142 -6.13 7.18 -13.86
C VAL A 142 -5.49 7.67 -12.56
N VAL A 143 -5.59 8.97 -12.29
CA VAL A 143 -5.19 9.54 -11.01
C VAL A 143 -6.29 9.24 -9.99
N PRO A 144 -5.99 8.56 -8.87
CA PRO A 144 -6.97 8.30 -7.81
C PRO A 144 -7.40 9.61 -7.16
N GLY A 145 -8.59 9.63 -6.57
CA GLY A 145 -9.05 10.80 -5.84
C GLY A 145 -8.14 11.09 -4.66
N HIS A 146 -7.47 12.24 -4.66
CA HIS A 146 -6.72 12.69 -3.49
C HIS A 146 -7.69 12.82 -2.30
N ARG A 147 -7.29 12.39 -1.10
CA ARG A 147 -7.99 12.73 0.13
C ARG A 147 -7.92 14.25 0.28
N ARG A 148 -8.94 14.98 -0.20
CA ARG A 148 -9.03 16.44 0.00
C ARG A 148 -9.45 16.69 1.45
N GLY A 149 -8.47 17.02 2.30
CA GLY A 149 -8.68 17.70 3.58
C GLY A 149 -8.33 16.90 4.82
N LEU A 150 -7.35 17.40 5.58
CA LEU A 150 -7.62 18.11 6.83
C LEU A 150 -6.83 19.43 6.77
N ALA A 151 -7.57 20.53 6.69
CA ALA A 151 -7.10 21.84 7.14
C ALA A 151 -7.32 21.93 8.66
#